data_AF-A0A0F2RY54-F1
#
_entry.id   AF-A0A0F2RY54-F1
#
_cell.length_a   1.000
_cell.length_b   1.000
_cell.length_c   1.000
_cell.angle_alpha   90.00
_cell.angle_beta   90.00
_cell.angle_gamma   90.00
#
_symmetry.space_group_name_H-M   'P 1'
#
loop_
_entity.id
_entity.type
_entity.pdbx_description
1 polymer ?
#
loop_
_entity_poly.entity_id
_entity_poly.type
_entity_poly.pdbx_seq_one_letter_code
_entity_poly.pdbx_strand_id
1 'polypeptide(L)'
;MEVSQGYIGDIEAGRSEPSRNFLIRLQGRFGLRADYILYGEGDPVAAEPPPPTRARLDPMILMICGTEVRKVYADLGLDLPSDTHFKEGVWFYNELLSRMENPEDGDELEALLPDIRQLLKTRLHNSVDP
;
A
#
# COMPACT_ATOMS: atom_id res chain seq x y z
N MET A 1 4.79 17.75 7.50
CA MET A 1 4.47 18.76 6.48
C MET A 1 5.54 19.82 6.64
N GLU A 2 6.66 19.66 5.93
CA GLU A 2 7.79 20.58 6.03
C GLU A 2 7.58 21.70 5.01
N VAL A 3 7.05 22.82 5.49
CA VAL A 3 7.01 24.11 4.81
C VAL A 3 7.50 25.14 5.81
N SER A 4 8.29 26.12 5.35
CA SER A 4 8.79 27.15 6.24
C SER A 4 7.66 28.06 6.71
N GLN A 5 7.72 28.51 7.96
CA GLN A 5 6.77 29.50 8.49
C GLN A 5 6.76 30.79 7.66
N GLY A 6 7.91 31.17 7.09
CA GLY A 6 8.01 32.30 6.17
C GLY A 6 7.18 32.11 4.89
N TYR A 7 7.22 30.92 4.29
CA TYR A 7 6.40 30.61 3.11
C TYR A 7 4.90 30.69 3.40
N ILE A 8 4.47 30.23 4.57
CA ILE A 8 3.07 30.34 5.00
C ILE A 8 2.70 31.83 5.19
N GLY A 9 3.54 32.61 5.87
CA GLY A 9 3.30 34.03 6.07
C GLY A 9 3.27 34.86 4.77
N ASP A 10 4.00 34.44 3.74
CA ASP A 10 3.94 35.07 2.41
C ASP A 10 2.66 34.71 1.65
N ILE A 11 2.13 33.49 1.82
CA ILE A 11 0.83 33.09 1.29
C ILE A 11 -0.29 33.90 1.96
N GLU A 12 -0.30 33.96 3.29
CA GLU A 12 -1.33 34.67 4.07
C GLU A 12 -1.36 36.17 3.77
N ALA A 13 -0.20 36.75 3.48
CA ALA A 13 -0.08 38.16 3.11
C ALA A 13 -0.34 38.44 1.61
N GLY A 14 -0.71 37.42 0.82
CA GLY A 14 -0.95 37.53 -0.62
C GLY A 14 0.30 37.82 -1.45
N ARG A 15 1.50 37.64 -0.87
CA ARG A 15 2.79 37.82 -1.56
C ARG A 15 3.23 36.59 -2.34
N SER A 16 2.58 35.45 -2.13
CA SER A 16 2.89 34.20 -2.82
C SER A 16 1.65 33.35 -3.01
N GLU A 17 1.55 32.70 -4.15
CA GLU A 17 0.51 31.70 -4.39
C GLU A 17 0.94 30.34 -3.81
N PRO A 18 0.01 29.58 -3.22
CA PRO A 18 0.29 28.23 -2.76
C PRO A 18 0.60 27.32 -3.95
N SER A 19 1.71 26.58 -3.86
CA SER A 19 2.09 25.63 -4.91
C SER A 19 1.12 24.45 -5.00
N ARG A 20 1.00 23.85 -6.18
CA ARG A 20 0.18 22.64 -6.39
C ARG A 20 0.52 21.51 -5.42
N ASN A 21 1.81 21.28 -5.15
CA ASN A 21 2.26 20.26 -4.21
C ASN A 21 1.86 20.58 -2.76
N PHE A 22 1.86 21.85 -2.38
CA PHE A 22 1.36 22.28 -1.07
C PHE A 22 -0.15 22.04 -0.94
N LEU A 23 -0.92 22.38 -1.98
CA LEU A 23 -2.36 22.11 -2.03
C LEU A 23 -2.66 20.62 -1.90
N ILE A 24 -2.04 19.75 -2.70
CA ILE A 24 -2.22 18.27 -2.63
C ILE A 24 -1.95 17.75 -1.21
N ARG A 25 -0.90 18.25 -0.53
CA ARG A 25 -0.59 17.84 0.85
C ARG A 25 -1.66 18.28 1.85
N LEU A 26 -2.25 19.47 1.67
CA LEU A 26 -3.37 19.93 2.50
C LEU A 26 -4.61 19.08 2.26
N GLN A 27 -4.92 18.77 0.99
CA GLN A 27 -6.02 17.87 0.65
C GLN A 27 -5.84 16.49 1.31
N GLY A 28 -4.66 15.87 1.18
CA GLY A 28 -4.39 14.56 1.75
C GLY A 28 -4.39 14.52 3.28
N ARG A 29 -4.00 15.61 3.95
CA ARG A 29 -3.96 15.66 5.42
C ARG A 29 -5.31 16.03 6.05
N PHE A 30 -6.05 16.93 5.43
CA PHE A 30 -7.25 17.54 6.03
C PHE A 30 -8.54 17.17 5.29
N GLY A 31 -8.47 16.44 4.18
CA GLY A 31 -9.63 16.08 3.37
C GLY A 31 -10.29 17.27 2.67
N LEU A 32 -9.59 18.39 2.56
CA LEU A 32 -10.12 19.64 2.01
C LEU A 32 -9.99 19.68 0.49
N ARG A 33 -10.87 20.43 -0.20
CA ARG A 33 -10.71 20.73 -1.63
C ARG A 33 -9.70 21.86 -1.87
N ALA A 34 -8.97 21.80 -2.98
CA ALA A 34 -8.07 22.90 -3.37
C ALA A 34 -8.83 24.20 -3.62
N ASP A 35 -10.00 24.11 -4.28
CA ASP A 35 -10.84 25.29 -4.56
C ASP A 35 -11.30 25.98 -3.28
N TYR A 36 -11.66 25.18 -2.26
CA TYR A 36 -12.02 25.70 -0.94
C TYR A 36 -10.83 26.36 -0.23
N ILE A 37 -9.64 25.74 -0.31
CA ILE A 37 -8.40 26.30 0.26
C ILE A 37 -8.02 27.63 -0.41
N LEU A 38 -8.20 27.73 -1.72
CA LEU A 38 -7.76 28.88 -2.53
C LEU A 38 -8.73 30.06 -2.48
N TYR A 39 -10.03 29.78 -2.55
CA TYR A 39 -11.04 30.81 -2.77
C TYR A 39 -12.03 30.93 -1.61
N GLY A 40 -12.04 30.00 -0.65
CA GLY A 40 -13.01 29.97 0.44
C GLY A 40 -14.44 29.73 -0.02
N GLU A 41 -14.62 29.26 -1.27
CA GLU A 41 -15.91 29.03 -1.89
C GLU A 41 -16.20 27.53 -2.04
N GLY A 42 -17.45 27.14 -1.79
CA GLY A 42 -17.92 25.75 -1.93
C GLY A 42 -17.85 24.92 -0.66
N ASP A 43 -18.21 23.64 -0.77
CA ASP A 43 -18.14 22.67 0.33
C ASP A 43 -16.66 22.38 0.68
N PRO A 44 -16.23 22.54 1.94
CA PRO A 44 -14.86 22.25 2.38
C PRO A 44 -14.44 20.82 2.13
N VAL A 45 -15.39 19.88 2.14
CA VAL A 45 -15.10 18.46 2.05
C VAL A 45 -14.81 18.11 0.59
N ALA A 46 -13.64 17.52 0.33
CA ALA A 46 -13.40 16.83 -0.94
C ALA A 46 -14.55 15.87 -1.19
N ALA A 47 -15.15 15.93 -2.39
CA ALA A 47 -16.14 14.94 -2.81
C ALA A 47 -15.70 13.57 -2.31
N GLU A 48 -16.61 12.83 -1.66
CA GLU A 48 -16.30 11.60 -0.92
C GLU A 48 -15.15 10.87 -1.61
N PRO A 49 -14.03 10.57 -0.90
CA PRO A 49 -12.90 9.89 -1.52
C PRO A 49 -13.48 8.74 -2.33
N PRO A 50 -13.06 8.58 -3.61
CA PRO A 50 -13.62 7.53 -4.45
C PRO A 50 -13.61 6.26 -3.61
N PRO A 51 -14.76 5.55 -3.52
CA PRO A 51 -14.88 4.41 -2.61
C PRO A 51 -13.64 3.56 -2.85
N PRO A 52 -12.91 3.17 -1.78
CA PRO A 52 -11.63 2.48 -1.95
C PRO A 52 -11.86 1.40 -2.98
N THR A 53 -11.14 1.48 -4.10
CA THR A 53 -11.28 0.50 -5.16
C THR A 53 -11.09 -0.82 -4.46
N ARG A 54 -12.17 -1.57 -4.26
CA ARG A 54 -12.10 -2.87 -3.61
C ARG A 54 -11.16 -3.62 -4.53
N ALA A 55 -9.91 -3.83 -4.09
CA ALA A 55 -8.96 -4.63 -4.83
C ALA A 55 -9.72 -5.92 -5.10
N ARG A 56 -10.08 -6.12 -6.37
CA ARG A 56 -10.82 -7.33 -6.73
C ARG A 56 -9.85 -8.43 -6.38
N LEU A 57 -10.27 -9.32 -5.47
CA LEU A 57 -9.48 -10.48 -5.14
C LEU A 57 -9.22 -11.20 -6.45
N ASP A 58 -7.95 -11.23 -6.85
CA ASP A 58 -7.52 -11.96 -8.02
C ASP A 58 -7.31 -13.43 -7.60
N PRO A 59 -8.19 -14.36 -8.02
CA PRO A 59 -8.11 -15.74 -7.58
C PRO A 59 -6.86 -16.45 -8.11
N MET A 60 -6.33 -16.00 -9.26
CA MET A 60 -5.15 -16.59 -9.87
C MET A 60 -3.90 -16.21 -9.08
N ILE A 61 -3.76 -14.94 -8.70
CA ILE A 61 -2.65 -14.48 -7.86
C ILE A 61 -2.70 -15.18 -6.50
N LEU A 62 -3.89 -15.31 -5.88
CA LEU A 62 -4.03 -16.03 -4.61
C LEU A 62 -3.62 -17.51 -4.73
N MET A 63 -3.95 -18.16 -5.84
CA MET A 63 -3.53 -19.55 -6.10
C MET A 63 -2.01 -19.67 -6.29
N ILE A 64 -1.38 -18.69 -6.95
CA ILE A 64 0.09 -18.61 -7.08
C ILE A 64 0.70 -18.48 -5.68
N CYS A 65 0.22 -17.55 -4.85
CA CYS A 65 0.69 -17.37 -3.47
C CYS A 65 0.57 -18.67 -2.66
N GLY A 66 -0.56 -19.39 -2.78
CA GLY A 66 -0.72 -20.69 -2.15
C GLY A 66 0.31 -21.73 -2.62
N THR A 67 0.71 -21.70 -3.89
CA THR A 67 1.74 -22.59 -4.45
C THR A 67 3.13 -22.21 -3.91
N GLU A 68 3.44 -20.92 -3.83
CA GLU A 68 4.72 -20.43 -3.30
C GLU A 68 4.89 -20.76 -1.82
N VAL A 69 3.84 -20.66 -1.01
CA VAL A 69 3.86 -21.09 0.40
C VAL A 69 4.23 -22.58 0.52
N ARG A 70 3.63 -23.45 -0.32
CA ARG A 70 3.97 -24.89 -0.31
C ARG A 70 5.43 -25.14 -0.64
N LYS A 71 5.98 -24.42 -1.64
CA LYS A 71 7.40 -24.50 -2.00
C LYS A 71 8.29 -24.09 -0.82
N VAL A 72 7.96 -23.00 -0.13
CA VAL A 72 8.74 -22.52 1.04
C VAL A 72 8.73 -23.55 2.18
N TYR A 73 7.57 -24.13 2.52
CA TYR A 73 7.49 -25.16 3.55
C TYR A 73 8.25 -26.43 3.15
N ALA A 74 8.15 -26.85 1.89
CA ALA A 74 8.90 -27.99 1.37
C ALA A 74 10.42 -27.76 1.40
N ASP A 75 10.89 -26.57 1.02
CA ASP A 75 12.30 -26.17 1.07
C ASP A 75 12.87 -26.24 2.50
N LEU A 76 12.03 -25.95 3.50
CA LEU A 76 12.39 -25.98 4.92
C LEU A 76 12.17 -27.35 5.58
N GLY A 77 11.59 -28.32 4.85
CA GLY A 77 11.24 -29.63 5.40
C GLY A 77 10.17 -29.57 6.50
N LEU A 78 9.29 -28.57 6.46
CA LEU A 78 8.23 -28.36 7.44
C LEU A 78 6.90 -28.94 6.94
N ASP A 79 6.13 -29.53 7.86
CA ASP A 79 4.74 -29.88 7.59
C ASP A 79 3.87 -28.63 7.45
N LEU A 80 2.96 -28.64 6.48
CA LEU A 80 2.03 -27.55 6.20
C LEU A 80 0.57 -27.98 6.42
N PRO A 81 0.01 -27.79 7.63
CA PRO A 81 -1.42 -28.01 7.89
C PRO A 81 -2.30 -27.11 7.01
N SER A 82 -3.49 -27.58 6.64
CA SER A 82 -4.40 -26.84 5.74
C SER A 82 -4.81 -25.46 6.27
N ASP A 83 -5.09 -25.32 7.56
CA ASP A 83 -5.43 -24.03 8.17
C ASP A 83 -4.26 -23.05 8.15
N THR A 84 -3.02 -23.56 8.28
CA THR A 84 -1.79 -22.77 8.15
C THR A 84 -1.56 -22.36 6.70
N HIS A 85 -1.77 -23.28 5.75
CA HIS A 85 -1.64 -22.98 4.31
C HIS A 85 -2.50 -21.79 3.90
N PHE A 86 -3.75 -21.75 4.34
CA PHE A 86 -4.64 -20.64 4.06
C PHE A 86 -4.12 -19.32 4.67
N LYS A 87 -3.75 -19.32 5.95
CA LYS A 87 -3.26 -18.12 6.64
C LYS A 87 -1.98 -17.57 6.00
N GLU A 88 -1.03 -18.43 5.69
CA GLU A 88 0.22 -18.03 5.05
C GLU A 88 -0.02 -17.59 3.60
N GLY A 89 -0.94 -18.23 2.88
CA GLY A 89 -1.33 -17.83 1.53
C GLY A 89 -1.94 -16.43 1.48
N VAL A 90 -2.82 -16.11 2.43
CA VAL A 90 -3.40 -14.75 2.57
C VAL A 90 -2.33 -13.74 2.95
N TRP A 91 -1.42 -14.08 3.86
CA TRP A 91 -0.32 -13.19 4.22
C TRP A 91 0.59 -12.90 3.01
N PHE A 92 0.99 -13.95 2.27
CA PHE A 92 1.84 -13.82 1.09
C PHE A 92 1.16 -12.96 0.02
N TYR A 93 -0.14 -13.17 -0.21
CA TYR A 93 -0.94 -12.37 -1.15
C TYR A 93 -0.95 -10.88 -0.79
N ASN A 94 -1.19 -10.55 0.48
CA ASN A 94 -1.22 -9.16 0.92
C ASN A 94 0.17 -8.50 0.84
N GLU A 95 1.24 -9.24 1.15
CA GLU A 95 2.61 -8.75 1.03
C GLU A 95 3.03 -8.53 -0.43
N LEU A 96 2.52 -9.36 -1.35
CA LEU A 96 2.74 -9.18 -2.78
C LEU A 96 2.03 -7.91 -3.28
N LEU A 97 0.73 -7.78 -3.00
CA LEU A 97 -0.06 -6.63 -3.43
C LEU A 97 0.40 -5.30 -2.84
N SER A 98 1.01 -5.29 -1.65
CA SER A 98 1.51 -4.04 -1.04
C SER A 98 2.76 -3.50 -1.73
N ARG A 99 3.45 -4.35 -2.52
CA ARG A 99 4.69 -4.03 -3.23
C ARG A 99 4.49 -3.82 -4.73
N MET A 100 3.43 -4.39 -5.29
CA MET A 100 3.11 -4.24 -6.71
C MET A 100 2.54 -2.85 -7.00
N GLU A 101 3.05 -2.20 -8.05
CA GLU A 101 2.42 -1.03 -8.64
C GLU A 101 1.24 -1.41 -9.52
N ASN A 102 1.35 -2.51 -10.29
CA ASN A 102 0.30 -3.02 -11.16
C ASN A 102 0.05 -4.54 -10.97
N PRO A 103 -1.03 -4.95 -10.27
CA PRO A 103 -1.38 -6.35 -10.07
C PRO A 103 -1.61 -7.18 -11.35
N GLU A 104 -1.86 -6.55 -12.50
CA GLU A 104 -2.05 -7.23 -13.79
C GLU A 104 -0.72 -7.47 -14.53
N ASP A 105 0.39 -6.92 -14.02
CA ASP A 105 1.72 -7.12 -14.59
C ASP A 105 2.35 -8.44 -14.08
N GLY A 106 2.38 -9.43 -14.98
CA GLY A 106 2.95 -10.74 -14.69
C GLY A 106 4.46 -10.72 -14.47
N ASP A 107 5.18 -9.82 -15.15
CA ASP A 107 6.64 -9.72 -15.03
C ASP A 107 7.01 -9.11 -13.67
N GLU A 108 6.27 -8.08 -13.24
CA GLU A 108 6.39 -7.50 -11.90
C GLU A 108 6.10 -8.54 -10.80
N LEU A 109 5.02 -9.31 -10.96
CA LEU A 109 4.66 -10.38 -10.04
C LEU A 109 5.81 -11.39 -9.91
N GLU A 110 6.32 -11.92 -11.04
CA GLU A 110 7.39 -12.90 -11.05
C GLU A 110 8.69 -12.37 -10.43
N ALA A 111 9.01 -11.10 -10.66
CA ALA A 111 10.18 -10.45 -10.10
C ALA A 111 10.13 -10.34 -8.56
N LEU A 112 8.94 -10.17 -7.97
CA LEU A 112 8.75 -10.00 -6.53
C LEU A 112 8.67 -11.33 -5.74
N LEU A 113 8.29 -12.44 -6.38
CA LEU A 113 8.14 -13.74 -5.71
C LEU A 113 9.39 -14.20 -4.91
N PRO A 114 10.64 -14.09 -5.43
CA PRO A 114 11.82 -14.50 -4.68
C PRO A 114 11.99 -13.80 -3.34
N ASP A 115 11.76 -12.49 -3.29
CA ASP A 115 11.96 -11.70 -2.08
C ASP A 115 10.91 -12.03 -1.01
N ILE A 116 9.65 -12.22 -1.42
CA ILE A 116 8.56 -12.57 -0.49
C ILE A 116 8.75 -14.01 0.03
N ARG A 117 9.23 -14.95 -0.80
CA ARG A 117 9.64 -16.28 -0.32
C ARG A 117 10.71 -16.16 0.77
N GLN A 118 11.71 -15.31 0.58
CA GLN A 118 12.78 -15.13 1.56
C GLN A 118 12.28 -14.49 2.85
N LEU A 119 11.34 -13.55 2.76
CA LEU A 119 10.67 -12.96 3.91
C LEU A 119 9.89 -14.03 4.70
N LEU A 120 9.14 -14.89 4.01
CA LEU A 120 8.41 -15.99 4.65
C LEU A 120 9.37 -16.95 5.37
N LYS A 121 10.46 -17.36 4.70
CA LYS A 121 11.49 -18.23 5.31
C LYS A 121 12.03 -17.62 6.60
N THR A 122 12.37 -16.34 6.57
CA THR A 122 12.88 -15.60 7.74
C THR A 122 11.84 -15.53 8.85
N ARG A 123 10.58 -15.24 8.51
CA ARG A 123 9.45 -15.17 9.46
C ARG A 123 9.23 -16.51 10.15
N LEU A 124 9.25 -17.61 9.39
CA LEU A 124 9.06 -18.95 9.92
C LEU A 124 10.21 -19.36 10.83
N HIS A 125 11.45 -19.07 10.45
CA HIS A 125 12.62 -19.32 11.29
C HIS A 125 12.52 -18.61 12.64
N ASN A 126 12.15 -17.33 12.64
CA ASN A 126 11.97 -16.52 13.86
C ASN A 126 10.76 -16.94 14.70
N SER A 127 9.81 -17.68 14.13
CA SER A 127 8.64 -18.20 14.86
C SER A 127 8.88 -19.57 15.50
N VAL A 128 9.98 -20.24 15.14
CA VAL A 128 10.33 -21.59 15.60
C VAL A 128 11.37 -21.57 16.73
N ASP A 129 12.06 -20.45 16.97
CA ASP A 129 12.96 -20.26 18.12
C ASP A 129 12.26 -19.51 19.28
N PRO A 130 12.09 -20.12 20.47
CA PRO A 130 11.70 -19.44 21.70
C PRO A 130 12.85 -18.69 22.40
#